data_AF-A0A6A5ZBL6-F1
#
_entry.id   AF-A0A6A5ZBL6-F1
#
_cell.length_a   1.000
_cell.length_b   1.000
_cell.length_c   1.000
_cell.angle_alpha   90.00
_cell.angle_beta   90.00
_cell.angle_gamma   90.00
#
_symmetry.space_group_name_H-M   'P 1'
#
loop_
_entity.id
_entity.type
_entity.pdbx_description
1 polymer ?
#
loop_
_entity_poly.entity_id
_entity_poly.type
_entity_poly.pdbx_seq_one_letter_code
_entity_poly.pdbx_strand_id
1 'polypeptide(L)'
;MTFRSEPALKVHKSDAHGAARQGVDRQVSSRIRGELSQAGLLRSQPEYTTRGPRRGRTRGNQARDSSDYPQHPMPTMQPGPVVFVGPEDFQQSDVICGQILRLGLQQDILIGEEGHIECGGMNWTRVGVSRQGDVAGMLEKLCHLPKILQSSEYVPAPKTFKDEYKLPYPVVDFTHSPDRNPLRPALAVVAISCSKVLLADGLQEVVKVAAVDVLTCRILMNALVCTNPYATVDDWRSTSTGMASYHDMEAARRDGYKVFKGWKAAKAALYKFIDMQTIIVGQNLRGDLDALRMVHGRSVDIAKTVEKAAGGALSKRQLSLETLCRDLPAAHLTTHPTFGRDALQNAFAIRELALWALKNEDKLTRWAKARSNEFMMVNLNRA
;
A
#
# COMPACT_ATOMS: atom_id res chain seq x y z
N MET A 1 23.73 26.82 48.75
CA MET A 1 24.13 28.19 48.40
C MET A 1 23.98 28.34 46.88
N THR A 2 22.87 28.96 46.49
CA THR A 2 22.65 29.97 45.41
C THR A 2 23.91 30.63 44.80
N PHE A 3 23.98 31.16 43.56
CA PHE A 3 22.99 31.82 42.68
C PHE A 3 23.43 31.83 41.18
N ARG A 4 22.46 32.12 40.29
CA ARG A 4 22.45 32.25 38.81
C ARG A 4 23.20 33.48 38.23
N SER A 5 23.52 33.45 36.93
CA SER A 5 22.92 34.35 35.89
C SER A 5 23.43 34.10 34.45
N GLU A 6 22.49 33.94 33.50
CA GLU A 6 22.60 34.34 32.08
C GLU A 6 22.62 35.88 31.98
N PRO A 7 23.32 36.51 31.01
CA PRO A 7 22.78 36.64 29.64
C PRO A 7 23.82 36.78 28.50
N ALA A 8 23.78 35.90 27.50
CA ALA A 8 24.36 36.14 26.17
C ALA A 8 23.24 36.10 25.13
N LEU A 9 22.40 37.13 25.16
CA LEU A 9 21.30 37.40 24.23
C LEU A 9 21.44 38.85 23.78
N LYS A 10 21.46 39.04 22.45
CA LYS A 10 21.62 40.30 21.68
C LYS A 10 23.06 40.60 21.26
N VAL A 11 23.41 40.29 20.01
CA VAL A 11 23.60 41.25 18.91
C VAL A 11 23.76 40.42 17.62
N HIS A 12 22.75 40.46 16.75
CA HIS A 12 22.82 40.47 15.28
C HIS A 12 21.41 40.26 14.72
N LYS A 13 20.66 41.37 14.65
CA LYS A 13 19.59 41.60 13.67
C LYS A 13 20.05 42.75 12.78
N SER A 14 19.48 42.81 11.57
CA SER A 14 19.74 43.67 10.40
C SER A 14 21.10 43.41 9.72
N ASP A 15 21.23 42.98 8.47
CA ASP A 15 20.35 43.07 7.31
C ASP A 15 20.56 41.90 6.33
N ALA A 16 19.46 41.39 5.77
CA ALA A 16 19.29 41.10 4.34
C ALA A 16 17.92 40.41 4.14
N HIS A 17 16.92 41.23 3.91
CA HIS A 17 15.66 40.83 3.30
C HIS A 17 15.89 40.09 1.97
N GLY A 18 15.04 39.10 1.68
CA GLY A 18 14.70 38.76 0.30
C GLY A 18 14.99 37.34 -0.17
N ALA A 19 14.35 36.34 0.43
CA ALA A 19 13.79 35.20 -0.30
C ALA A 19 12.87 34.41 0.63
N ALA A 20 11.61 34.84 0.74
CA ALA A 20 10.55 33.91 1.06
C ALA A 20 10.51 32.87 -0.08
N ARG A 21 11.24 31.76 0.08
CA ARG A 21 11.05 30.59 -0.77
C ARG A 21 9.69 30.03 -0.38
N GLN A 22 8.67 30.39 -1.17
CA GLN A 22 7.38 29.71 -1.15
C GLN A 22 7.65 28.21 -1.23
N GLY A 23 7.22 27.45 -0.22
CA GLY A 23 7.25 25.99 -0.26
C GLY A 23 6.47 25.54 -1.49
N VAL A 24 7.13 24.79 -2.37
CA VAL A 24 6.52 24.30 -3.59
C VAL A 24 6.30 22.81 -3.39
N ASP A 25 5.06 22.42 -3.12
CA ASP A 25 4.66 21.02 -3.14
C ASP A 25 5.14 20.39 -4.45
N ARG A 26 5.89 19.29 -4.32
CA ARG A 26 6.47 18.62 -5.48
C ARG A 26 5.42 17.72 -6.10
N GLN A 27 4.70 18.31 -7.05
CA GLN A 27 3.70 17.61 -7.84
C GLN A 27 4.36 16.67 -8.85
N VAL A 28 4.21 15.35 -8.67
CA VAL A 28 4.44 14.38 -9.75
C VAL A 28 3.19 14.38 -10.62
N SER A 29 2.97 15.45 -11.38
CA SER A 29 1.70 15.69 -12.09
C SER A 29 1.77 15.50 -13.60
N SER A 30 0.56 15.44 -14.17
CA SER A 30 0.20 15.67 -15.57
C SER A 30 1.00 16.76 -16.31
N ARG A 31 1.63 17.72 -15.61
CA ARG A 31 2.49 18.75 -16.20
C ARG A 31 3.77 18.20 -16.83
N ILE A 32 4.49 17.30 -16.14
CA ILE A 32 5.68 16.63 -16.72
C ILE A 32 5.24 15.69 -17.86
N ARG A 33 4.06 15.05 -17.75
CA ARG A 33 3.48 14.29 -18.87
C ARG A 33 3.11 15.17 -20.05
N GLY A 34 2.59 16.37 -19.82
CA GLY A 34 2.30 17.38 -20.84
C GLY A 34 3.58 17.85 -21.54
N GLU A 35 4.65 18.11 -20.78
CA GLU A 35 5.97 18.49 -21.30
C GLU A 35 6.62 17.33 -22.08
N LEU A 36 6.54 16.09 -21.59
CA LEU A 36 7.04 14.90 -22.28
C LEU A 36 6.19 14.52 -23.51
N SER A 37 4.88 14.77 -23.48
CA SER A 37 3.97 14.62 -24.63
C SER A 37 4.23 15.70 -25.68
N GLN A 38 4.48 16.96 -25.27
CA GLN A 38 4.89 18.04 -26.17
C GLN A 38 6.28 17.80 -26.76
N ALA A 39 7.17 17.13 -26.02
CA ALA A 39 8.48 16.68 -26.51
C ALA A 39 8.41 15.39 -27.37
N GLY A 40 7.22 14.82 -27.63
CA GLY A 40 7.03 13.63 -28.46
C GLY A 40 7.54 12.32 -27.86
N LEU A 41 7.88 12.31 -26.56
CA LEU A 41 8.42 11.15 -25.84
C LEU A 41 7.32 10.26 -25.21
N LEU A 42 6.06 10.71 -25.27
CA LEU A 42 4.85 9.96 -24.91
C LEU A 42 3.83 10.09 -26.05
N ARG A 43 3.22 8.96 -26.46
CA ARG A 43 2.09 9.00 -27.41
C ARG A 43 0.87 9.61 -26.71
N SER A 44 0.27 10.60 -27.35
CA SER A 44 -0.95 11.27 -26.89
C SER A 44 -2.10 10.27 -26.72
N GLN A 45 -2.89 10.47 -25.66
CA GLN A 45 -4.18 9.77 -25.53
C GLN A 45 -5.16 10.31 -26.59
N PRO A 46 -6.03 9.46 -27.16
CA PRO A 46 -7.11 9.94 -27.99
C PRO A 46 -8.14 10.65 -27.11
N GLU A 47 -8.41 11.92 -27.43
CA GLU A 47 -9.54 12.68 -26.89
C GLU A 47 -10.84 11.96 -27.25
N TYR A 48 -11.63 11.60 -26.23
CA TYR A 48 -12.98 11.09 -26.42
C TYR A 48 -13.88 12.23 -26.92
N THR A 49 -14.03 12.31 -28.24
CA THR A 49 -15.04 13.14 -28.90
C THR A 49 -16.39 12.44 -28.86
N THR A 50 -17.24 12.76 -27.88
CA THR A 50 -18.66 12.41 -27.94
C THR A 50 -19.37 13.31 -28.95
N ARG A 51 -19.48 12.86 -30.20
CA ARG A 51 -20.45 13.39 -31.17
C ARG A 51 -21.02 12.28 -32.06
N GLY A 52 -22.29 11.95 -31.83
CA GLY A 52 -23.15 11.13 -32.69
C GLY A 52 -24.63 11.50 -32.43
N PRO A 53 -25.53 11.34 -33.41
CA PRO A 53 -26.44 12.43 -33.80
C PRO A 53 -27.79 12.47 -33.08
N ARG A 54 -28.30 13.70 -32.97
CA ARG A 54 -29.69 14.05 -32.66
C ARG A 54 -30.67 13.35 -33.61
N ARG A 55 -31.64 12.64 -33.05
CA ARG A 55 -33.01 12.59 -33.58
C ARG A 55 -33.98 12.86 -32.44
N GLY A 56 -34.75 13.94 -32.60
CA GLY A 56 -35.71 14.41 -31.62
C GLY A 56 -36.99 13.60 -31.60
N ARG A 57 -37.63 13.57 -30.43
CA ARG A 57 -39.09 13.62 -30.33
C ARG A 57 -39.49 14.23 -29.00
N THR A 58 -40.36 15.22 -29.10
CA THR A 58 -40.90 16.12 -28.09
C THR A 58 -42.02 15.48 -27.27
N ARG A 59 -42.09 15.88 -25.98
CA ARG A 59 -43.22 15.96 -25.02
C ARG A 59 -42.65 15.60 -23.63
N GLY A 60 -42.76 16.36 -22.55
CA GLY A 60 -43.54 17.53 -22.19
C GLY A 60 -43.91 17.37 -20.71
N ASN A 61 -43.54 18.35 -19.86
CA ASN A 61 -43.87 18.50 -18.42
C ASN A 61 -43.27 17.43 -17.46
N GLN A 62 -42.81 17.73 -16.25
CA GLN A 62 -43.04 18.87 -15.34
C GLN A 62 -41.88 18.93 -14.33
N ALA A 63 -41.45 20.13 -13.97
CA ALA A 63 -40.45 20.39 -12.94
C ALA A 63 -40.95 19.91 -11.56
N ARG A 64 -40.09 19.20 -10.82
CA ARG A 64 -40.12 19.15 -9.36
C ARG A 64 -38.74 19.41 -8.82
N ASP A 65 -38.67 20.58 -8.22
CA ASP A 65 -37.69 21.07 -7.28
C ASP A 65 -37.58 20.10 -6.08
N SER A 66 -36.36 19.72 -5.69
CA SER A 66 -36.06 19.19 -4.34
C SER A 66 -34.55 19.20 -4.13
N SER A 67 -34.03 20.37 -3.78
CA SER A 67 -32.87 20.53 -2.91
C SER A 67 -33.25 20.11 -1.49
N ASP A 68 -32.59 19.08 -0.95
CA ASP A 68 -32.08 19.07 0.43
C ASP A 68 -31.48 17.70 0.76
N TYR A 69 -30.15 17.63 0.72
CA TYR A 69 -29.40 16.63 1.48
C TYR A 69 -28.47 17.39 2.43
N PRO A 70 -28.55 17.16 3.75
CA PRO A 70 -27.68 17.83 4.70
C PRO A 70 -26.23 17.45 4.44
N GLN A 71 -25.41 18.44 4.09
CA GLN A 71 -23.96 18.32 4.02
C GLN A 71 -23.43 18.12 5.44
N HIS A 72 -23.16 16.86 5.81
CA HIS A 72 -22.34 16.59 6.97
C HIS A 72 -20.88 16.96 6.64
N PRO A 73 -20.21 17.80 7.45
CA PRO A 73 -18.80 18.10 7.23
C PRO A 73 -17.97 16.83 7.37
N MET A 74 -17.19 16.54 6.34
CA MET A 74 -16.17 15.48 6.37
C MET A 74 -15.19 15.77 7.52
N PRO A 75 -14.85 14.78 8.37
CA PRO A 75 -13.82 14.98 9.37
C PRO A 75 -12.48 15.16 8.66
N THR A 76 -11.93 16.37 8.74
CA THR A 76 -10.53 16.65 8.42
C THR A 76 -9.67 15.82 9.37
N MET A 77 -8.85 14.91 8.82
CA MET A 77 -7.78 14.28 9.58
C MET A 77 -6.88 15.39 10.13
N GLN A 78 -6.79 15.49 11.45
CA GLN A 78 -5.81 16.38 12.05
C GLN A 78 -4.41 15.89 11.64
N PRO A 79 -3.55 16.76 11.07
CA PRO A 79 -2.19 16.38 10.76
C PRO A 79 -1.52 15.94 12.06
N GLY A 80 -0.93 14.74 12.04
CA GLY A 80 -0.11 14.25 13.13
C GLY A 80 1.04 15.24 13.42
N PRO A 81 1.71 15.12 14.57
CA PRO A 81 2.80 16.02 14.91
C PRO A 81 3.83 16.07 13.77
N VAL A 82 4.13 17.30 13.34
CA VAL A 82 5.09 17.62 12.28
C VAL A 82 6.38 16.86 12.55
N VAL A 83 6.70 15.91 11.68
CA VAL A 83 7.98 15.19 11.74
C VAL A 83 9.04 16.22 11.38
N PHE A 84 10.00 16.47 12.27
CA PHE A 84 11.10 17.41 12.00
C PHE A 84 11.83 16.97 10.73
N VAL A 85 11.72 17.78 9.67
CA VAL A 85 12.27 17.49 8.34
C VAL A 85 13.68 18.07 8.29
N GLY A 86 14.69 17.19 8.29
CA GLY A 86 16.08 17.60 8.14
C GLY A 86 16.46 17.79 6.67
N PRO A 87 17.62 18.41 6.36
CA PRO A 87 18.16 18.49 5.00
C PRO A 87 18.23 17.12 4.28
N GLU A 88 18.52 16.06 5.03
CA GLU A 88 18.57 14.68 4.52
C GLU A 88 17.21 14.19 4.02
N ASP A 89 16.11 14.58 4.68
CA ASP A 89 14.76 14.21 4.28
C ASP A 89 14.39 14.85 2.94
N PHE A 90 14.77 16.12 2.73
CA PHE A 90 14.57 16.81 1.44
C PHE A 90 15.35 16.13 0.32
N GLN A 91 16.62 15.82 0.54
CA GLN A 91 17.45 15.12 -0.44
C GLN A 91 16.87 13.73 -0.77
N GLN A 92 16.42 12.98 0.24
CA GLN A 92 15.79 11.69 0.02
C GLN A 92 14.48 11.84 -0.77
N SER A 93 13.71 12.91 -0.52
CA SER A 93 12.49 13.24 -1.27
C SER A 93 12.75 13.43 -2.76
N ASP A 94 13.81 14.15 -3.12
CA ASP A 94 14.22 14.34 -4.52
C ASP A 94 14.54 13.02 -5.21
N VAL A 95 15.34 12.17 -4.54
CA VAL A 95 15.71 10.86 -5.06
C VAL A 95 14.48 9.97 -5.26
N ILE A 96 13.59 9.93 -4.28
CA ILE A 96 12.35 9.14 -4.34
C ILE A 96 11.44 9.65 -5.45
N CYS A 97 11.27 10.96 -5.59
CA CYS A 97 10.46 11.58 -6.63
C CYS A 97 10.92 11.11 -8.02
N GLY A 98 12.22 11.25 -8.32
CA GLY A 98 12.79 10.79 -9.58
C GLY A 98 12.64 9.29 -9.82
N GLN A 99 12.70 8.48 -8.77
CA GLN A 99 12.51 7.02 -8.87
C GLN A 99 11.05 6.62 -9.10
N ILE A 100 10.10 7.30 -8.47
CA ILE A 100 8.66 7.10 -8.67
C ILE A 100 8.25 7.53 -10.08
N LEU A 101 8.75 8.66 -10.57
CA LEU A 101 8.49 9.16 -11.92
C LEU A 101 8.81 8.12 -13.01
N ARG A 102 9.90 7.35 -12.83
CA ARG A 102 10.32 6.28 -13.76
C ARG A 102 9.36 5.09 -13.82
N LEU A 103 8.42 4.98 -12.87
CA LEU A 103 7.41 3.92 -12.89
C LEU A 103 6.28 4.22 -13.88
N GLY A 104 6.10 5.47 -14.32
CA GLY A 104 5.04 5.85 -15.27
C GLY A 104 3.63 5.61 -14.72
N LEU A 105 3.44 5.77 -13.41
CA LEU A 105 2.15 5.55 -12.74
C LEU A 105 1.10 6.53 -13.26
N GLN A 106 -0.14 6.04 -13.42
CA GLN A 106 -1.27 6.85 -13.89
C GLN A 106 -1.91 7.71 -12.80
N GLN A 107 -1.48 7.54 -11.54
CA GLN A 107 -1.99 8.26 -10.39
C GLN A 107 -1.12 9.47 -10.06
N ASP A 108 -1.75 10.55 -9.62
CA ASP A 108 -1.05 11.71 -9.07
C ASP A 108 -0.44 11.35 -7.72
N ILE A 109 0.84 11.70 -7.57
CA ILE A 109 1.62 11.44 -6.36
C ILE A 109 2.25 12.76 -5.93
N LEU A 110 1.98 13.18 -4.70
CA LEU A 110 2.57 14.38 -4.13
C LEU A 110 3.53 13.96 -3.03
N ILE A 111 4.76 14.44 -3.08
CA ILE A 111 5.69 14.27 -1.96
C ILE A 111 5.71 15.59 -1.22
N GLY A 112 4.95 15.65 -0.12
CA GLY A 112 4.87 16.82 0.73
C GLY A 112 6.19 17.07 1.44
N GLU A 113 6.54 18.34 1.59
CA GLU A 113 7.74 18.75 2.33
C GLU A 113 7.65 18.34 3.81
N GLU A 114 6.44 18.20 4.37
CA GLU A 114 6.17 17.85 5.77
C GLU A 114 6.28 16.34 6.10
N GLY A 115 6.97 15.56 5.26
CA GLY A 115 7.21 14.14 5.54
C GLY A 115 5.98 13.25 5.32
N HIS A 116 5.15 13.57 4.33
CA HIS A 116 4.08 12.69 3.86
C HIS A 116 4.16 12.48 2.34
N ILE A 117 3.53 11.40 1.86
CA ILE A 117 3.24 11.19 0.44
C ILE A 117 1.74 11.16 0.28
N GLU A 118 1.20 12.03 -0.57
CA GLU A 118 -0.18 11.91 -1.02
C GLU A 118 -0.24 10.95 -2.21
N CYS A 119 -1.08 9.94 -2.14
CA CYS A 119 -1.35 9.03 -3.24
C CYS A 119 -2.81 8.58 -3.18
N GLY A 120 -3.55 8.80 -4.27
CA GLY A 120 -4.97 8.44 -4.36
C GLY A 120 -5.87 9.22 -3.39
N GLY A 121 -5.52 10.49 -3.11
CA GLY A 121 -6.27 11.37 -2.18
C GLY A 121 -6.09 11.02 -0.70
N MET A 122 -5.07 10.23 -0.35
CA MET A 122 -4.72 9.88 1.03
C MET A 122 -3.27 10.24 1.33
N ASN A 123 -3.03 10.72 2.55
CA ASN A 123 -1.70 11.05 3.06
C ASN A 123 -1.09 9.86 3.80
N TRP A 124 0.13 9.51 3.41
CA TRP A 124 0.89 8.38 3.94
C TRP A 124 2.17 8.88 4.63
N THR A 125 2.42 8.41 5.86
CA THR A 125 3.48 8.92 6.75
C THR A 125 4.85 8.54 6.22
N ARG A 126 5.83 9.45 6.09
CA ARG A 126 7.23 9.08 5.84
C ARG A 126 8.00 8.95 7.15
N VAL A 127 8.89 7.97 7.22
CA VAL A 127 9.83 7.85 8.35
C VAL A 127 11.01 8.76 8.06
N GLY A 128 11.22 9.75 8.93
CA GLY A 128 12.38 10.66 8.80
C GLY A 128 13.70 9.90 8.76
N VAL A 129 14.64 10.33 7.91
CA VAL A 129 15.88 9.60 7.57
C VAL A 129 16.62 9.11 8.81
N SER A 130 16.78 9.97 9.81
CA SER A 130 17.47 9.68 11.08
C SER A 130 16.84 8.52 11.88
N ARG A 131 15.56 8.20 11.68
CA ARG A 131 14.85 7.13 12.39
C ARG A 131 14.67 5.85 11.57
N GLN A 132 15.04 5.85 10.29
CA GLN A 132 14.77 4.69 9.41
C GLN A 132 15.48 3.42 9.90
N GLY A 133 16.71 3.55 10.41
CA GLY A 133 17.45 2.43 11.02
C GLY A 133 16.74 1.85 12.26
N ASP A 134 16.29 2.72 13.17
CA ASP A 134 15.59 2.30 14.38
C ASP A 134 14.27 1.60 14.05
N VAL A 135 13.49 2.15 13.10
CA VAL A 135 12.23 1.55 12.65
C VAL A 135 12.45 0.19 12.00
N ALA A 136 13.49 0.02 11.20
CA ALA A 136 13.85 -1.27 10.63
C ALA A 136 14.18 -2.30 11.73
N GLY A 137 14.98 -1.91 12.73
CA GLY A 137 15.32 -2.77 13.87
C GLY A 137 14.11 -3.11 14.74
N MET A 138 13.14 -2.19 14.89
CA MET A 138 11.88 -2.45 15.57
C MET A 138 11.00 -3.44 14.80
N LEU A 139 10.89 -3.32 13.47
CA LEU A 139 10.15 -4.27 12.63
C LEU A 139 10.78 -5.66 12.59
N GLU A 140 12.12 -5.77 12.70
CA GLU A 140 12.80 -7.06 12.82
C GLU A 140 12.27 -7.86 14.01
N LYS A 141 11.97 -7.20 15.14
CA LYS A 141 11.43 -7.84 16.35
C LYS A 141 10.00 -8.37 16.17
N LEU A 142 9.26 -7.86 15.19
CA LEU A 142 7.91 -8.35 14.87
C LEU A 142 7.91 -9.58 13.95
N CYS A 143 9.06 -9.94 13.36
CA CYS A 143 9.16 -11.09 12.47
C CYS A 143 8.67 -12.38 13.15
N HIS A 144 7.90 -13.17 12.41
CA HIS A 144 7.13 -14.24 13.04
C HIS A 144 7.88 -15.54 13.26
N LEU A 145 8.99 -15.72 12.55
CA LEU A 145 9.88 -16.86 12.70
C LEU A 145 11.13 -16.50 13.49
N PRO A 146 11.70 -17.44 14.25
CA PRO A 146 13.07 -17.33 14.74
C PRO A 146 14.05 -17.06 13.59
N LYS A 147 15.09 -16.27 13.85
CA LYS A 147 16.04 -15.79 12.83
C LYS A 147 16.64 -16.91 11.98
N ILE A 148 16.93 -18.07 12.58
CA ILE A 148 17.49 -19.24 11.90
C ILE A 148 16.55 -19.87 10.85
N LEU A 149 15.24 -19.68 10.98
CA LEU A 149 14.23 -20.23 10.05
C LEU A 149 13.81 -19.24 8.97
N GLN A 150 14.14 -17.96 9.12
CA GLN A 150 13.60 -16.90 8.25
C GLN A 150 14.05 -17.00 6.78
N SER A 151 15.20 -17.63 6.51
CA SER A 151 15.74 -17.81 5.16
C SER A 151 15.18 -19.02 4.41
N SER A 152 14.73 -20.05 5.13
CA SER A 152 14.34 -21.34 4.55
C SER A 152 12.84 -21.62 4.64
N GLU A 153 12.14 -21.01 5.59
CA GLU A 153 10.74 -21.34 5.84
C GLU A 153 9.76 -20.32 5.27
N TYR A 154 8.53 -20.77 5.06
CA TYR A 154 7.41 -19.88 4.76
C TYR A 154 7.03 -19.04 5.98
N VAL A 155 6.57 -17.82 5.75
CA VAL A 155 5.87 -17.07 6.81
C VAL A 155 4.71 -17.90 7.36
N PRO A 156 4.61 -18.08 8.69
CA PRO A 156 3.51 -18.82 9.27
C PRO A 156 2.20 -18.06 9.05
N ALA A 157 1.19 -18.74 8.53
CA ALA A 157 -0.14 -18.18 8.36
C ALA A 157 -0.79 -17.74 9.70
N PRO A 158 -1.68 -16.74 9.70
CA PRO A 158 -2.58 -16.51 10.82
C PRO A 158 -3.59 -17.66 10.94
N LYS A 159 -3.93 -18.06 12.17
CA LYS A 159 -4.77 -19.22 12.48
C LYS A 159 -6.18 -19.07 11.91
N THR A 160 -6.73 -17.85 11.93
CA THR A 160 -8.07 -17.52 11.42
C THR A 160 -8.19 -17.76 9.91
N PHE A 161 -7.08 -17.72 9.18
CA PHE A 161 -7.05 -17.93 7.72
C PHE A 161 -6.52 -19.32 7.33
N LYS A 162 -6.25 -20.23 8.28
CA LYS A 162 -5.60 -21.53 8.03
C LYS A 162 -6.24 -22.35 6.89
N ASP A 163 -7.55 -22.23 6.71
CA ASP A 163 -8.30 -22.99 5.71
C ASP A 163 -8.09 -22.48 4.28
N GLU A 164 -7.52 -21.28 4.10
CA GLU A 164 -7.25 -20.67 2.78
C GLU A 164 -5.98 -21.21 2.11
N TYR A 165 -5.14 -21.94 2.84
CA TYR A 165 -3.83 -22.42 2.36
C TYR A 165 -3.79 -23.92 2.09
N LYS A 166 -4.96 -24.52 1.80
CA LYS A 166 -5.07 -25.94 1.42
C LYS A 166 -4.85 -26.20 -0.07
N LEU A 167 -4.58 -25.14 -0.83
CA LEU A 167 -4.50 -25.21 -2.29
C LEU A 167 -3.21 -25.89 -2.75
N PRO A 168 -3.28 -26.87 -3.67
CA PRO A 168 -2.13 -27.66 -4.10
C PRO A 168 -1.34 -26.94 -5.19
N TYR A 169 -0.71 -25.82 -4.86
CA TYR A 169 0.24 -25.21 -5.79
C TYR A 169 1.40 -26.19 -6.10
N PRO A 170 1.89 -26.27 -7.34
CA PRO A 170 3.04 -27.10 -7.65
C PRO A 170 4.26 -26.66 -6.85
N VAL A 171 4.81 -27.55 -6.02
CA VAL A 171 5.98 -27.24 -5.15
C VAL A 171 7.18 -26.75 -5.98
N VAL A 172 7.34 -27.29 -7.19
CA VAL A 172 8.42 -26.93 -8.13
C VAL A 172 8.39 -25.47 -8.60
N ASP A 173 7.25 -24.78 -8.46
CA ASP A 173 7.15 -23.36 -8.84
C ASP A 173 7.71 -22.42 -7.77
N PHE A 174 7.83 -22.90 -6.52
CA PHE A 174 8.27 -22.10 -5.39
C PHE A 174 9.79 -21.95 -5.37
N THR A 175 10.23 -20.71 -5.13
CA THR A 175 11.64 -20.40 -4.94
C THR A 175 11.81 -19.50 -3.73
N HIS A 176 12.94 -19.68 -3.03
CA HIS A 176 13.37 -18.74 -2.00
C HIS A 176 13.63 -17.36 -2.61
N SER A 177 13.48 -16.32 -1.80
CA SER A 177 14.02 -15.00 -2.16
C SER A 177 15.53 -15.09 -2.45
N PRO A 178 16.06 -14.23 -3.35
CA PRO A 178 17.46 -14.27 -3.72
C PRO A 178 18.39 -14.10 -2.52
N ASP A 179 19.59 -14.69 -2.61
CA ASP A 179 20.64 -14.40 -1.67
C ASP A 179 21.04 -12.92 -1.71
N ARG A 180 21.51 -12.42 -0.56
CA ARG A 180 21.99 -11.05 -0.46
C ARG A 180 23.17 -10.82 -1.40
N ASN A 181 23.05 -9.80 -2.24
CA ASN A 181 24.14 -9.33 -3.09
C ASN A 181 24.72 -8.01 -2.53
N PRO A 182 25.93 -8.01 -1.95
CA PRO A 182 26.53 -6.80 -1.39
C PRO A 182 26.71 -5.65 -2.41
N LEU A 183 26.82 -5.97 -3.71
CA LEU A 183 26.96 -4.98 -4.78
C LEU A 183 25.62 -4.37 -5.22
N ARG A 184 24.50 -5.00 -4.83
CA ARG A 184 23.14 -4.58 -5.14
C ARG A 184 22.27 -4.76 -3.90
N PRO A 185 22.43 -3.89 -2.88
CA PRO A 185 21.72 -4.04 -1.62
C PRO A 185 20.21 -3.94 -1.86
N ALA A 186 19.48 -4.95 -1.38
CA ALA A 186 18.04 -4.90 -1.30
C ALA A 186 17.59 -3.87 -0.25
N LEU A 187 16.30 -3.56 -0.25
CA LEU A 187 15.69 -2.71 0.77
C LEU A 187 15.57 -3.45 2.10
N ALA A 188 15.60 -2.69 3.19
CA ALA A 188 15.49 -3.26 4.53
C ALA A 188 14.09 -3.82 4.80
N VAL A 189 13.04 -3.09 4.39
CA VAL A 189 11.65 -3.45 4.68
C VAL A 189 10.73 -3.04 3.52
N VAL A 190 9.94 -4.00 3.00
CA VAL A 190 9.02 -3.78 1.89
C VAL A 190 7.62 -4.26 2.26
N ALA A 191 6.62 -3.40 2.11
CA ALA A 191 5.22 -3.78 2.19
C ALA A 191 4.73 -4.22 0.81
N ILE A 192 4.04 -5.36 0.75
CA ILE A 192 3.44 -5.87 -0.48
C ILE A 192 1.94 -6.06 -0.33
N SER A 193 1.22 -5.94 -1.44
CA SER A 193 -0.17 -6.38 -1.54
C SER A 193 -0.44 -6.97 -2.91
N CYS A 194 -1.14 -8.10 -2.94
CA CYS A 194 -1.67 -8.70 -4.15
C CYS A 194 -3.21 -8.68 -4.17
N SER A 195 -3.79 -8.46 -5.35
CA SER A 195 -5.16 -8.86 -5.66
C SER A 195 -5.13 -10.17 -6.44
N LYS A 196 -6.07 -11.07 -6.14
CA LYS A 196 -6.05 -12.46 -6.63
C LYS A 196 -7.43 -12.86 -7.14
N VAL A 197 -7.46 -13.70 -8.17
CA VAL A 197 -8.67 -14.39 -8.66
C VAL A 197 -8.59 -15.87 -8.31
N LEU A 198 -9.74 -16.57 -8.31
CA LEU A 198 -9.80 -18.02 -8.17
C LEU A 198 -9.96 -18.66 -9.54
N LEU A 199 -9.03 -19.53 -9.92
CA LEU A 199 -9.10 -20.31 -11.14
C LEU A 199 -9.99 -21.55 -10.94
N ALA A 200 -10.46 -22.13 -12.05
CA ALA A 200 -11.31 -23.33 -12.04
C ALA A 200 -10.61 -24.58 -11.50
N ASP A 201 -9.27 -24.60 -11.48
CA ASP A 201 -8.47 -25.64 -10.82
C ASP A 201 -8.30 -25.40 -9.29
N GLY A 202 -8.95 -24.35 -8.76
CA GLY A 202 -8.90 -23.96 -7.37
C GLY A 202 -7.70 -23.10 -6.98
N LEU A 203 -6.72 -22.88 -7.86
CA LEU A 203 -5.56 -22.06 -7.56
C LEU A 203 -5.93 -20.58 -7.48
N GLN A 204 -5.24 -19.81 -6.63
CA GLN A 204 -5.37 -18.36 -6.62
C GLN A 204 -4.26 -17.71 -7.43
N GLU A 205 -4.66 -16.93 -8.42
CA GLU A 205 -3.74 -16.31 -9.35
C GLU A 205 -3.67 -14.80 -9.13
N VAL A 206 -2.45 -14.27 -9.03
CA VAL A 206 -2.24 -12.83 -8.85
C VAL A 206 -2.65 -12.07 -10.12
N VAL A 207 -3.41 -11.00 -9.95
CA VAL A 207 -3.87 -10.12 -11.04
C VAL A 207 -3.48 -8.66 -10.86
N LYS A 208 -3.22 -8.24 -9.61
CA LYS A 208 -2.60 -6.94 -9.29
C LYS A 208 -1.53 -7.15 -8.24
N VAL A 209 -0.43 -6.41 -8.36
CA VAL A 209 0.66 -6.41 -7.38
C VAL A 209 1.15 -4.99 -7.14
N ALA A 210 1.34 -4.64 -5.87
CA ALA A 210 1.98 -3.40 -5.48
C ALA A 210 3.01 -3.66 -4.38
N ALA A 211 4.06 -2.84 -4.37
CA ALA A 211 5.06 -2.85 -3.33
C ALA A 211 5.53 -1.42 -3.00
N VAL A 212 5.72 -1.16 -1.72
CA VAL A 212 6.13 0.13 -1.16
C VAL A 212 7.26 -0.10 -0.17
N ASP A 213 8.29 0.74 -0.20
CA ASP A 213 9.32 0.79 0.84
C ASP A 213 8.70 1.32 2.13
N VAL A 214 8.74 0.50 3.19
CA VAL A 214 8.12 0.85 4.47
C VAL A 214 8.77 2.06 5.12
N LEU A 215 10.07 2.27 4.93
CA LEU A 215 10.78 3.34 5.62
C LEU A 215 10.58 4.67 4.89
N THR A 216 10.92 4.67 3.60
CA THR A 216 10.95 5.89 2.80
C THR A 216 9.59 6.30 2.23
N CYS A 217 8.60 5.39 2.28
CA CYS A 217 7.29 5.51 1.61
C CYS A 217 7.39 5.46 0.08
N ARG A 218 8.55 5.12 -0.49
CA ARG A 218 8.74 5.04 -1.93
C ARG A 218 7.90 3.93 -2.55
N ILE A 219 7.19 4.24 -3.62
CA ILE A 219 6.53 3.24 -4.46
C ILE A 219 7.59 2.49 -5.28
N LEU A 220 7.56 1.17 -5.21
CA LEU A 220 8.52 0.28 -5.89
C LEU A 220 7.91 -0.33 -7.15
N MET A 221 6.63 -0.70 -7.07
CA MET A 221 5.82 -1.13 -8.20
C MET A 221 4.33 -1.00 -7.90
N ASN A 222 3.57 -0.79 -8.97
CA ASN A 222 2.12 -0.97 -9.02
C ASN A 222 1.80 -1.46 -10.44
N ALA A 223 1.37 -2.71 -10.58
CA ALA A 223 1.22 -3.35 -11.88
C ALA A 223 0.11 -4.40 -11.88
N LEU A 224 -0.44 -4.66 -13.06
CA LEU A 224 -1.28 -5.81 -13.33
C LEU A 224 -0.43 -7.04 -13.63
N VAL A 225 -1.00 -8.22 -13.47
CA VAL A 225 -0.34 -9.49 -13.77
C VAL A 225 -1.29 -10.36 -14.57
N CYS A 226 -0.85 -10.79 -15.76
CA CYS A 226 -1.60 -11.72 -16.61
C CYS A 226 -0.77 -12.99 -16.81
N THR A 227 -1.11 -14.07 -16.10
CA THR A 227 -0.39 -15.35 -16.20
C THR A 227 -0.80 -16.14 -17.43
N ASN A 228 -2.10 -16.30 -17.66
CA ASN A 228 -2.63 -16.97 -18.84
C ASN A 228 -3.95 -16.28 -19.24
N PRO A 229 -4.01 -15.60 -20.39
CA PRO A 229 -5.22 -14.91 -20.83
C PRO A 229 -6.35 -15.88 -21.23
N TYR A 230 -6.05 -17.18 -21.33
CA TYR A 230 -6.99 -18.24 -21.67
C TYR A 230 -7.37 -19.12 -20.48
N ALA A 231 -6.91 -18.80 -19.27
CA ALA A 231 -7.29 -19.57 -18.08
C ALA A 231 -8.77 -19.39 -17.77
N THR A 232 -9.41 -20.47 -17.33
CA THR A 232 -10.78 -20.43 -16.81
C THR A 232 -10.76 -19.90 -15.37
N VAL A 233 -11.48 -18.81 -15.12
CA VAL A 233 -11.59 -18.16 -13.81
C VAL A 233 -12.97 -18.45 -13.24
N ASP A 234 -13.02 -19.10 -12.08
CA ASP A 234 -14.25 -19.42 -11.34
C ASP A 234 -14.80 -18.20 -10.60
N ASP A 235 -13.90 -17.43 -9.97
CA ASP A 235 -14.28 -16.22 -9.24
C ASP A 235 -13.26 -15.11 -9.46
N TRP A 236 -13.66 -14.09 -10.21
CA TRP A 236 -12.87 -12.88 -10.47
C TRP A 236 -12.71 -11.99 -9.24
N ARG A 237 -13.52 -12.20 -8.20
CA ARG A 237 -13.60 -11.35 -7.01
C ARG A 237 -13.77 -9.88 -7.38
N SER A 238 -14.67 -9.61 -8.33
CA SER A 238 -14.80 -8.32 -9.04
C SER A 238 -14.98 -7.14 -8.11
N THR A 239 -15.60 -7.30 -6.94
CA THR A 239 -15.68 -6.23 -5.92
C THR A 239 -14.30 -5.77 -5.45
N SER A 240 -13.34 -6.69 -5.33
CA SER A 240 -11.98 -6.41 -4.89
C SER A 240 -11.02 -6.13 -6.04
N THR A 241 -11.15 -6.83 -7.16
CA THR A 241 -10.23 -6.74 -8.31
C THR A 241 -10.67 -5.69 -9.32
N GLY A 242 -11.97 -5.38 -9.42
CA GLY A 242 -12.52 -4.58 -10.50
C GLY A 242 -12.39 -5.23 -11.87
N MET A 243 -12.30 -6.55 -11.91
CA MET A 243 -12.10 -7.33 -13.13
C MET A 243 -13.25 -8.30 -13.32
N ALA A 244 -13.62 -8.54 -14.57
CA ALA A 244 -14.60 -9.55 -14.99
C ALA A 244 -14.05 -10.46 -16.07
N SER A 245 -12.96 -10.08 -16.75
CA SER A 245 -12.28 -10.93 -17.72
C SER A 245 -10.81 -10.54 -17.93
N TYR A 246 -10.05 -11.40 -18.60
CA TYR A 246 -8.71 -11.04 -19.07
C TYR A 246 -8.71 -9.94 -20.15
N HIS A 247 -9.85 -9.66 -20.80
CA HIS A 247 -9.96 -8.52 -21.72
C HIS A 247 -9.77 -7.19 -21.01
N ASP A 248 -10.11 -7.10 -19.72
CA ASP A 248 -9.91 -5.90 -18.90
C ASP A 248 -8.40 -5.63 -18.72
N MET A 249 -7.56 -6.67 -18.64
CA MET A 249 -6.10 -6.51 -18.59
C MET A 249 -5.55 -5.96 -19.91
N GLU A 250 -6.06 -6.46 -21.04
CA GLU A 250 -5.66 -5.96 -22.35
C GLU A 250 -6.14 -4.53 -22.62
N ALA A 251 -7.33 -4.16 -22.13
CA ALA A 251 -7.80 -2.79 -22.14
C ALA A 251 -6.87 -1.88 -21.30
N ALA A 252 -6.60 -2.26 -20.06
CA ALA A 252 -5.67 -1.52 -19.20
C ALA A 252 -4.26 -1.41 -19.82
N ARG A 253 -3.77 -2.47 -20.47
CA ARG A 253 -2.49 -2.43 -21.20
C ARG A 253 -2.51 -1.39 -22.32
N ARG A 254 -3.61 -1.27 -23.07
CA ARG A 254 -3.79 -0.25 -24.12
C ARG A 254 -3.86 1.16 -23.54
N ASP A 255 -4.42 1.30 -22.34
CA ASP A 255 -4.48 2.56 -21.60
C ASP A 255 -3.16 2.95 -20.91
N GLY A 256 -2.09 2.15 -21.11
CA GLY A 256 -0.75 2.45 -20.64
C GLY A 256 -0.42 1.90 -19.26
N TYR A 257 -1.26 1.04 -18.68
CA TYR A 257 -0.92 0.32 -17.45
C TYR A 257 0.11 -0.76 -17.72
N LYS A 258 1.03 -0.92 -16.77
CA LYS A 258 2.02 -1.98 -16.80
C LYS A 258 1.37 -3.33 -16.50
N VAL A 259 1.56 -4.30 -17.39
CA VAL A 259 1.10 -5.68 -17.22
C VAL A 259 2.28 -6.63 -17.28
N PHE A 260 2.54 -7.34 -16.19
CA PHE A 260 3.53 -8.41 -16.16
C PHE A 260 2.99 -9.67 -16.84
N LYS A 261 3.85 -10.35 -17.60
CA LYS A 261 3.59 -11.67 -18.18
C LYS A 261 3.74 -12.75 -17.11
N GLY A 262 2.70 -12.88 -16.30
CA GLY A 262 2.54 -13.84 -15.22
C GLY A 262 3.32 -13.57 -13.94
N TRP A 263 3.03 -14.39 -12.92
CA TRP A 263 3.62 -14.29 -11.59
C TRP A 263 5.15 -14.35 -11.61
N LYS A 264 5.76 -15.09 -12.54
CA LYS A 264 7.24 -15.16 -12.71
C LYS A 264 7.84 -13.78 -12.97
N ALA A 265 7.24 -13.00 -13.87
CA ALA A 265 7.69 -11.66 -14.21
C ALA A 265 7.45 -10.67 -13.07
N ALA A 266 6.32 -10.78 -12.36
CA ALA A 266 6.03 -9.99 -11.17
C ALA A 266 7.04 -10.27 -10.05
N LYS A 267 7.29 -11.56 -9.73
CA LYS A 267 8.30 -12.02 -8.78
C LYS A 267 9.70 -11.52 -9.13
N ALA A 268 10.12 -11.66 -10.38
CA ALA A 268 11.43 -11.18 -10.84
C ALA A 268 11.57 -9.65 -10.73
N ALA A 269 10.48 -8.90 -10.94
CA ALA A 269 10.49 -7.46 -10.72
C ALA A 269 10.59 -7.11 -9.23
N LEU A 270 9.94 -7.88 -8.35
CA LEU A 270 10.00 -7.68 -6.90
C LEU A 270 11.41 -7.96 -6.35
N TYR A 271 12.06 -9.01 -6.85
CA TYR A 271 13.45 -9.40 -6.53
C TYR A 271 14.51 -8.35 -6.89
N LYS A 272 14.15 -7.27 -7.59
CA LYS A 272 15.04 -6.11 -7.77
C LYS A 272 15.17 -5.27 -6.48
N PHE A 273 14.23 -5.43 -5.56
CA PHE A 273 14.13 -4.64 -4.34
C PHE A 273 14.24 -5.48 -3.07
N ILE A 274 14.06 -6.80 -3.17
CA ILE A 274 14.07 -7.71 -2.03
C ILE A 274 15.13 -8.80 -2.20
N ASP A 275 15.73 -9.19 -1.09
CA ASP A 275 16.54 -10.40 -0.95
C ASP A 275 16.04 -11.19 0.27
N MET A 276 16.73 -12.28 0.64
CA MET A 276 16.42 -13.09 1.82
C MET A 276 16.53 -12.34 3.16
N GLN A 277 17.18 -11.18 3.19
CA GLN A 277 17.36 -10.33 4.37
C GLN A 277 16.36 -9.18 4.44
N THR A 278 15.64 -8.86 3.36
CA THR A 278 14.54 -7.90 3.41
C THR A 278 13.43 -8.41 4.33
N ILE A 279 12.82 -7.52 5.12
CA ILE A 279 11.60 -7.83 5.87
C ILE A 279 10.40 -7.57 4.96
N ILE A 280 9.59 -8.58 4.67
CA ILE A 280 8.33 -8.40 3.92
C ILE A 280 7.17 -8.17 4.89
N VAL A 281 6.44 -7.08 4.70
CA VAL A 281 5.24 -6.74 5.47
C VAL A 281 4.00 -6.96 4.61
N GLY A 282 2.98 -7.61 5.15
CA GLY A 282 1.73 -7.89 4.44
C GLY A 282 0.54 -8.07 5.36
N GLN A 283 -0.64 -8.17 4.76
CA GLN A 283 -1.88 -8.58 5.44
C GLN A 283 -2.28 -9.97 4.94
N ASN A 284 -2.43 -10.96 5.82
CA ASN A 284 -2.71 -12.33 5.39
C ASN A 284 -1.66 -12.80 4.36
N LEU A 285 -0.39 -12.48 4.66
CA LEU A 285 0.74 -12.38 3.73
C LEU A 285 1.07 -13.71 3.06
N ARG A 286 0.84 -14.84 3.74
CA ARG A 286 1.10 -16.16 3.16
C ARG A 286 0.37 -16.34 1.82
N GLY A 287 -0.85 -15.82 1.71
CA GLY A 287 -1.64 -15.94 0.49
C GLY A 287 -1.12 -15.09 -0.66
N ASP A 288 -0.39 -14.00 -0.40
CA ASP A 288 0.24 -13.17 -1.42
C ASP A 288 1.56 -13.81 -1.90
N LEU A 289 2.34 -14.34 -0.96
CA LEU A 289 3.58 -15.06 -1.28
C LEU A 289 3.31 -16.36 -2.05
N ASP A 290 2.24 -17.09 -1.71
CA ASP A 290 1.84 -18.29 -2.45
C ASP A 290 1.40 -17.94 -3.88
N ALA A 291 0.64 -16.86 -4.08
CA ALA A 291 0.24 -16.39 -5.42
C ALA A 291 1.45 -15.96 -6.28
N LEU A 292 2.53 -15.50 -5.65
CA LEU A 292 3.81 -15.18 -6.30
C LEU A 292 4.77 -16.38 -6.37
N ARG A 293 4.43 -17.53 -5.78
CA ARG A 293 5.28 -18.72 -5.64
C ARG A 293 6.63 -18.40 -4.98
N MET A 294 6.57 -17.74 -3.84
CA MET A 294 7.73 -17.27 -3.07
C MET A 294 7.82 -17.96 -1.71
N VAL A 295 9.02 -18.40 -1.35
CA VAL A 295 9.36 -18.81 0.03
C VAL A 295 10.11 -17.65 0.68
N HIS A 296 9.50 -17.03 1.70
CA HIS A 296 10.09 -15.92 2.42
C HIS A 296 9.61 -15.85 3.87
N GLY A 297 10.50 -16.16 4.80
CA GLY A 297 10.18 -16.29 6.24
C GLY A 297 10.46 -15.03 7.06
N ARG A 298 11.33 -14.13 6.59
CA ARG A 298 11.63 -12.84 7.23
C ARG A 298 10.48 -11.85 7.01
N SER A 299 9.39 -12.07 7.73
CA SER A 299 8.11 -11.44 7.41
C SER A 299 7.33 -10.99 8.64
N VAL A 300 6.60 -9.88 8.47
CA VAL A 300 5.59 -9.37 9.39
C VAL A 300 4.22 -9.44 8.72
N ASP A 301 3.36 -10.33 9.22
CA ASP A 301 1.96 -10.42 8.83
C ASP A 301 1.10 -9.67 9.85
N ILE A 302 0.43 -8.61 9.40
CA ILE A 302 -0.38 -7.75 10.26
C ILE A 302 -1.55 -8.52 10.89
N ALA A 303 -2.21 -9.42 10.15
CA ALA A 303 -3.28 -10.25 10.69
C ALA A 303 -2.76 -11.16 11.82
N LYS A 304 -1.59 -11.78 11.62
CA LYS A 304 -0.96 -12.62 12.64
C LYS A 304 -0.47 -11.82 13.84
N THR A 305 0.02 -10.60 13.62
CA THR A 305 0.42 -9.69 14.70
C THR A 305 -0.76 -9.38 15.61
N VAL A 306 -1.92 -9.08 15.01
CA VAL A 306 -3.18 -8.83 15.74
C VAL A 306 -3.67 -10.09 16.47
N GLU A 307 -3.62 -11.27 15.84
CA GLU A 307 -3.96 -12.54 16.51
C GLU A 307 -3.08 -12.83 17.74
N LYS A 308 -1.76 -12.61 17.62
CA LYS A 308 -0.83 -12.76 18.75
C LYS A 308 -1.18 -11.81 19.89
N ALA A 309 -1.50 -10.55 19.56
CA ALA A 309 -1.87 -9.54 20.55
C ALA A 309 -3.22 -9.86 21.24
N ALA A 310 -4.17 -10.46 20.50
CA ALA A 310 -5.45 -10.88 21.05
C ALA A 310 -5.31 -12.03 22.06
N GLY A 311 -4.42 -13.00 21.79
CA GLY A 311 -4.31 -14.21 22.61
C GLY A 311 -5.55 -15.12 22.55
N GLY A 312 -6.44 -14.90 21.57
CA GLY A 312 -7.71 -15.62 21.41
C GLY A 312 -8.20 -15.59 19.96
N ALA A 313 -9.34 -16.24 19.70
CA ALA A 313 -9.89 -16.34 18.35
C ALA A 313 -10.45 -14.99 17.87
N LEU A 314 -10.27 -14.71 16.58
CA LEU A 314 -10.83 -13.56 15.87
C LEU A 314 -11.46 -14.04 14.57
N SER A 315 -12.49 -13.33 14.11
CA SER A 315 -13.10 -13.59 12.79
C SER A 315 -12.26 -13.02 11.64
N LYS A 316 -12.42 -13.56 10.44
CA LYS A 316 -11.79 -13.02 9.21
C LYS A 316 -12.17 -11.56 8.95
N ARG A 317 -13.41 -11.17 9.30
CA ARG A 317 -13.88 -9.78 9.16
C ARG A 317 -13.13 -8.84 10.09
N GLN A 318 -12.95 -9.22 11.37
CA GLN A 318 -12.18 -8.42 12.33
C GLN A 318 -10.71 -8.28 11.91
N LEU A 319 -10.17 -9.32 11.26
CA LEU A 319 -8.82 -9.31 10.67
C LEU A 319 -8.81 -8.83 9.21
N SER A 320 -9.85 -8.18 8.70
CA SER A 320 -9.80 -7.61 7.34
C SER A 320 -8.96 -6.33 7.35
N LEU A 321 -8.23 -6.07 6.26
CA LEU A 321 -7.43 -4.85 6.14
C LEU A 321 -8.28 -3.59 6.39
N GLU A 322 -9.51 -3.58 5.84
CA GLU A 322 -10.46 -2.49 6.00
C GLU A 322 -10.86 -2.25 7.46
N THR A 323 -11.19 -3.31 8.21
CA THR A 323 -11.54 -3.18 9.63
C THR A 323 -10.35 -2.72 10.45
N LEU A 324 -9.16 -3.27 10.21
CA LEU A 324 -7.95 -2.87 10.93
C LEU A 324 -7.59 -1.42 10.65
N CYS A 325 -7.63 -0.96 9.40
CA CYS A 325 -7.37 0.43 9.04
C CYS A 325 -8.39 1.38 9.67
N ARG A 326 -9.68 1.06 9.63
CA ARG A 326 -10.74 1.88 10.21
C ARG A 326 -10.61 1.99 11.73
N ASP A 327 -10.35 0.87 12.41
CA ASP A 327 -10.41 0.83 13.87
C ASP A 327 -9.09 1.27 14.55
N LEU A 328 -7.94 1.12 13.88
CA LEU A 328 -6.63 1.37 14.48
C LEU A 328 -6.04 2.75 14.10
N PRO A 329 -5.59 3.00 12.85
CA PRO A 329 -5.15 4.32 12.42
C PRO A 329 -6.30 5.26 11.99
N ALA A 330 -7.56 4.84 12.09
CA ALA A 330 -8.74 5.59 11.62
C ALA A 330 -8.69 5.95 10.11
N ALA A 331 -8.03 5.11 9.31
CA ALA A 331 -7.92 5.26 7.87
C ALA A 331 -9.07 4.54 7.16
N HIS A 332 -9.72 5.24 6.23
CA HIS A 332 -10.84 4.70 5.46
C HIS A 332 -10.38 4.34 4.06
N LEU A 333 -10.29 3.03 3.79
CA LEU A 333 -9.95 2.54 2.47
C LEU A 333 -11.14 2.71 1.53
N THR A 334 -10.85 3.12 0.32
CA THR A 334 -11.83 3.33 -0.75
C THR A 334 -11.83 2.13 -1.69
N THR A 335 -12.93 1.91 -2.39
CA THR A 335 -13.05 0.86 -3.40
C THR A 335 -13.81 1.46 -4.55
N HIS A 336 -13.19 1.48 -5.72
CA HIS A 336 -13.81 2.04 -6.91
C HIS A 336 -14.89 1.07 -7.42
N PRO A 337 -16.11 1.54 -7.76
CA PRO A 337 -17.18 0.65 -8.22
C PRO A 337 -16.78 -0.18 -9.44
N THR A 338 -16.08 0.43 -10.40
CA THR A 338 -15.56 -0.25 -11.60
C THR A 338 -14.21 -0.95 -11.37
N PHE A 339 -13.20 -0.26 -10.83
CA PHE A 339 -11.82 -0.76 -10.79
C PHE A 339 -11.47 -1.53 -9.50
N GLY A 340 -12.43 -1.73 -8.60
CA GLY A 340 -12.23 -2.42 -7.34
C GLY A 340 -11.27 -1.66 -6.42
N ARG A 341 -10.59 -2.39 -5.54
CA ARG A 341 -9.61 -1.80 -4.62
C ARG A 341 -8.25 -1.71 -5.29
N ASP A 342 -7.57 -0.59 -5.05
CA ASP A 342 -6.22 -0.39 -5.53
C ASP A 342 -5.22 -1.17 -4.67
N ALA A 343 -4.39 -2.00 -5.32
CA ALA A 343 -3.34 -2.75 -4.64
C ALA A 343 -2.30 -1.81 -4.01
N LEU A 344 -2.06 -0.64 -4.61
CA LEU A 344 -1.12 0.34 -4.06
C LEU A 344 -1.65 0.98 -2.77
N GLN A 345 -2.94 1.35 -2.73
CA GLN A 345 -3.61 1.77 -1.49
C GLN A 345 -3.49 0.71 -0.40
N ASN A 346 -3.69 -0.57 -0.74
CA ASN A 346 -3.53 -1.66 0.23
C ASN A 346 -2.08 -1.77 0.73
N ALA A 347 -1.07 -1.67 -0.14
CA ALA A 347 0.33 -1.73 0.26
C ALA A 347 0.71 -0.56 1.20
N PHE A 348 0.22 0.65 0.92
CA PHE A 348 0.37 1.79 1.83
C PHE A 348 -0.36 1.57 3.17
N ALA A 349 -1.59 1.06 3.13
CA ALA A 349 -2.38 0.78 4.33
C ALA A 349 -1.72 -0.26 5.24
N ILE A 350 -1.18 -1.33 4.66
CA ILE A 350 -0.39 -2.37 5.35
C ILE A 350 0.83 -1.75 6.02
N ARG A 351 1.56 -0.89 5.28
CA ARG A 351 2.71 -0.15 5.79
C ARG A 351 2.33 0.74 6.97
N GLU A 352 1.27 1.54 6.86
CA GLU A 352 0.81 2.40 7.97
C GLU A 352 0.38 1.57 9.18
N LEU A 353 -0.30 0.44 8.99
CA LEU A 353 -0.66 -0.44 10.09
C LEU A 353 0.57 -0.99 10.82
N ALA A 354 1.64 -1.34 10.10
CA ALA A 354 2.89 -1.78 10.70
C ALA A 354 3.53 -0.69 11.55
N LEU A 355 3.61 0.54 11.02
CA LEU A 355 4.15 1.70 11.74
C LEU A 355 3.27 2.08 12.95
N TRP A 356 1.95 2.02 12.78
CA TRP A 356 0.99 2.29 13.84
C TRP A 356 1.11 1.26 14.96
N ALA A 357 1.23 -0.02 14.62
CA ALA A 357 1.40 -1.12 15.58
C ALA A 357 2.67 -0.95 16.42
N LEU A 358 3.79 -0.56 15.80
CA LEU A 358 5.01 -0.23 16.53
C LEU A 358 4.84 0.92 17.52
N LYS A 359 4.14 1.97 17.10
CA LYS A 359 3.95 3.17 17.93
C LYS A 359 2.90 2.97 19.05
N ASN A 360 1.97 2.03 18.89
CA ASN A 360 0.77 1.92 19.72
C ASN A 360 0.53 0.48 20.22
N GLU A 361 1.59 -0.26 20.59
CA GLU A 361 1.52 -1.67 21.01
C GLU A 361 0.44 -1.93 22.08
N ASP A 362 0.35 -1.08 23.11
CA ASP A 362 -0.66 -1.20 24.16
C ASP A 362 -2.10 -1.01 23.67
N LYS A 363 -2.30 -0.09 22.70
CA LYS A 363 -3.63 0.14 22.12
C LYS A 363 -4.02 -1.02 21.22
N LEU A 364 -3.07 -1.53 20.42
CA LEU A 364 -3.27 -2.72 19.59
C LEU A 364 -3.70 -3.90 20.46
N THR A 365 -2.97 -4.16 21.54
CA THR A 365 -3.22 -5.29 22.44
C THR A 365 -4.59 -5.19 23.11
N ARG A 366 -4.95 -4.01 23.64
CA ARG A 366 -6.27 -3.78 24.24
C ARG A 366 -7.40 -3.97 23.21
N TRP A 367 -7.26 -3.37 22.02
CA TRP A 367 -8.24 -3.52 20.96
C TRP A 367 -8.40 -4.99 20.54
N ALA A 368 -7.30 -5.71 20.32
CA ALA A 368 -7.30 -7.08 19.86
C ALA A 368 -7.95 -8.03 20.88
N LYS A 369 -7.64 -7.88 22.18
CA LYS A 369 -8.27 -8.64 23.27
C LYS A 369 -9.77 -8.37 23.36
N ALA A 370 -10.18 -7.10 23.28
CA ALA A 370 -11.60 -6.72 23.30
C ALA A 370 -12.37 -7.39 22.16
N ARG A 371 -11.86 -7.33 20.92
CA ARG A 371 -12.48 -7.96 19.75
C ARG A 371 -12.53 -9.48 19.85
N SER A 372 -11.53 -10.11 20.45
CA SER A 372 -11.53 -11.55 20.66
C SER A 372 -12.59 -11.97 21.67
N ASN A 373 -12.72 -11.25 22.79
CA ASN A 373 -13.77 -11.49 23.78
C ASN A 373 -15.16 -11.34 23.18
N GLU A 374 -15.37 -10.30 22.38
CA GLU A 374 -16.63 -10.04 21.66
C GLU A 374 -16.99 -11.21 20.73
N PHE A 375 -16.01 -11.73 19.98
CA PHE A 375 -16.19 -12.88 19.09
C PHE A 375 -16.51 -14.17 19.86
N MET A 376 -15.83 -14.41 20.99
CA MET A 376 -16.08 -15.58 21.83
C MET A 376 -17.48 -15.55 22.46
N MET A 377 -17.92 -14.40 22.97
CA MET A 377 -19.27 -14.24 23.54
C MET A 377 -20.36 -14.51 22.50
N VAL A 378 -20.21 -13.98 21.27
CA VAL A 378 -21.17 -14.21 20.19
C VAL A 378 -21.24 -15.68 19.80
N ASN A 379 -20.12 -16.41 19.78
CA ASN A 379 -20.11 -17.83 19.44
C ASN A 379 -20.66 -18.71 20.58
N LEU A 380 -20.41 -18.35 21.84
CA LEU A 380 -20.99 -19.05 22.99
C LEU A 380 -22.51 -18.94 23.02
N ASN A 381 -23.07 -17.80 22.61
CA ASN A 381 -24.52 -17.60 22.52
C ASN A 381 -25.18 -18.26 21.30
N ARG A 382 -24.39 -18.87 20.40
CA ARG A 382 -24.85 -19.57 19.19
C ARG A 382 -24.71 -21.09 19.26
N ALA A 383 -23.95 -21.58 20.23
CA ALA A 383 -23.86 -22.99 20.58
C ALA A 383 -24.94 -23.34 21.61
#